data_AF-A0A2W6ZLW4-F1
#
_entry.id   AF-A0A2W6ZLW4-F1
#
_cell.length_a   1.000
_cell.length_b   1.000
_cell.length_c   1.000
_cell.angle_alpha   90.00
_cell.angle_beta   90.00
_cell.angle_gamma   90.00
#
_symmetry.space_group_name_H-M   'P 1'
#
loop_
_entity.id
_entity.type
_entity.pdbx_description
1 polymer ?
#
loop_
_entity_poly.entity_id
_entity_poly.type
_entity_poly.pdbx_seq_one_letter_code
_entity_poly.pdbx_strand_id
1 'polypeptide(L)'
;MTTASRDRHAEYLISLWHRIAQQAEDAAPLHQGLWPHPEVTPEVTPEALATALPLAATRWLASHADPSSRPLALRVMATFGNALQQGDLGHGAAQIELAIATYNWVLSELSSATSPIDWATTLNNLATAYRHRPMGNPADNLEQAIKLYQQALAVPSPTTRPVSLTGLAAAYRDRIYGDPSDNLDRAIATYEQALSAISPHALPAAWAMVNQHLAAAYGDRQRGDRQHNVEAAIQTYQQTYQRT
;
A
#
# COMPACT_ATOMS: atom_id res chain seq x y z
N MET A 1 -8.86 25.73 -1.42
CA MET A 1 -10.17 25.11 -1.70
C MET A 1 -11.17 25.58 -0.64
N THR A 2 -12.42 25.89 -1.01
CA THR A 2 -13.44 26.41 -0.07
C THR A 2 -14.30 25.27 0.49
N THR A 3 -14.96 25.50 1.63
CA THR A 3 -15.89 24.53 2.24
C THR A 3 -17.00 24.11 1.27
N ALA A 4 -17.60 25.07 0.56
CA ALA A 4 -18.63 24.81 -0.45
C ALA A 4 -18.11 23.94 -1.61
N SER A 5 -16.88 24.13 -2.07
CA SER A 5 -16.25 23.26 -3.09
C SER A 5 -16.07 21.82 -2.57
N ARG A 6 -15.66 21.65 -1.31
CA ARG A 6 -15.55 20.33 -0.67
C ARG A 6 -16.89 19.62 -0.58
N ASP A 7 -17.94 20.32 -0.20
CA ASP A 7 -19.26 19.72 -0.03
C ASP A 7 -19.87 19.31 -1.39
N ARG A 8 -19.70 20.11 -2.46
CA ARG A 8 -20.04 19.71 -3.85
C ARG A 8 -19.32 18.44 -4.29
N HIS A 9 -18.01 18.34 -4.02
CA HIS A 9 -17.26 17.11 -4.33
C HIS A 9 -17.77 15.92 -3.51
N ALA A 10 -18.10 16.10 -2.24
CA ALA A 10 -18.65 15.03 -1.40
C ALA A 10 -20.02 14.54 -1.91
N GLU A 11 -20.91 15.43 -2.34
CA GLU A 11 -22.20 15.09 -2.96
C GLU A 11 -22.01 14.33 -4.29
N TYR A 12 -21.10 14.81 -5.15
CA TYR A 12 -20.74 14.12 -6.39
C TYR A 12 -20.30 12.68 -6.14
N LEU A 13 -19.36 12.51 -5.20
CA LEU A 13 -18.83 11.23 -4.78
C LEU A 13 -19.93 10.31 -4.24
N ILE A 14 -20.81 10.77 -3.34
CA ILE A 14 -21.94 9.98 -2.82
C ILE A 14 -22.83 9.50 -3.97
N SER A 15 -23.11 10.35 -4.98
CA SER A 15 -23.89 9.96 -6.15
C SER A 15 -23.20 8.87 -6.99
N LEU A 16 -21.87 8.91 -7.07
CA LEU A 16 -21.07 7.92 -7.77
C LEU A 16 -21.04 6.58 -7.02
N TRP A 17 -20.77 6.59 -5.71
CA TRP A 17 -20.84 5.41 -4.86
C TRP A 17 -22.21 4.71 -4.92
N HIS A 18 -23.30 5.49 -4.95
CA HIS A 18 -24.65 4.95 -5.09
C HIS A 18 -24.87 4.24 -6.44
N ARG A 19 -24.38 4.80 -7.55
CA ARG A 19 -24.45 4.14 -8.88
C ARG A 19 -23.68 2.82 -8.91
N ILE A 20 -22.55 2.75 -8.20
CA ILE A 20 -21.61 1.61 -8.26
C ILE A 20 -22.06 0.47 -7.35
N ALA A 21 -22.59 0.77 -6.17
CA ALA A 21 -23.22 -0.22 -5.32
C ALA A 21 -24.44 -0.92 -5.98
N GLN A 22 -25.04 -0.30 -7.00
CA GLN A 22 -26.08 -0.92 -7.84
C GLN A 22 -25.50 -1.78 -8.99
N GLN A 23 -24.20 -1.71 -9.27
CA GLN A 23 -23.56 -2.23 -10.50
C GLN A 23 -22.27 -3.06 -10.27
N ALA A 24 -22.08 -3.61 -9.06
CA ALA A 24 -21.14 -4.68 -8.67
C ALA A 24 -19.75 -4.28 -8.10
N GLU A 25 -18.92 -5.31 -7.89
CA GLU A 25 -17.84 -5.42 -6.90
C GLU A 25 -16.46 -4.87 -7.36
N ASP A 26 -16.42 -4.13 -8.47
CA ASP A 26 -15.19 -3.64 -9.11
C ASP A 26 -14.90 -2.16 -8.74
N ALA A 27 -13.61 -1.81 -8.71
CA ALA A 27 -13.11 -0.46 -8.54
C ALA A 27 -13.08 0.36 -9.86
N ALA A 28 -13.11 -0.27 -11.03
CA ALA A 28 -13.05 0.43 -12.32
C ALA A 28 -14.18 1.47 -12.53
N PRO A 29 -15.45 1.22 -12.15
CA PRO A 29 -16.52 2.23 -12.22
C PRO A 29 -16.26 3.49 -11.38
N LEU A 30 -15.55 3.36 -10.24
CA LEU A 30 -15.20 4.51 -9.40
C LEU A 30 -14.26 5.44 -10.15
N HIS A 31 -13.23 4.87 -10.76
CA HIS A 31 -12.26 5.63 -11.52
C HIS A 31 -12.89 6.40 -12.69
N GLN A 32 -13.71 5.72 -13.50
CA GLN A 32 -14.38 6.32 -14.64
C GLN A 32 -15.34 7.46 -14.25
N GLY A 33 -15.91 7.42 -13.05
CA GLY A 33 -16.67 8.54 -12.50
C GLY A 33 -15.79 9.65 -11.93
N LEU A 34 -14.69 9.32 -11.26
CA LEU A 34 -13.80 10.32 -10.64
C LEU A 34 -13.09 11.20 -11.67
N TRP A 35 -12.75 10.63 -12.83
CA TRP A 35 -12.09 11.35 -13.92
C TRP A 35 -13.04 11.58 -15.11
N PRO A 36 -13.52 12.81 -15.33
CA PRO A 36 -14.24 13.14 -16.56
C PRO A 36 -13.32 13.03 -17.79
N HIS A 37 -13.90 12.64 -18.92
CA HIS A 37 -13.26 12.74 -20.24
C HIS A 37 -12.92 14.21 -20.58
N PRO A 38 -11.93 14.48 -21.45
CA PRO A 38 -11.11 15.71 -21.46
C PRO A 38 -11.78 17.07 -21.78
N GLU A 39 -13.11 17.21 -21.75
CA GLU A 39 -13.83 18.45 -22.11
C GLU A 39 -14.50 19.16 -20.89
N VAL A 40 -14.40 18.63 -19.67
CA VAL A 40 -15.06 19.12 -18.43
C VAL A 40 -14.19 18.70 -17.22
N THR A 41 -13.88 19.44 -16.14
CA THR A 41 -13.95 20.87 -15.74
C THR A 41 -12.76 21.19 -14.79
N PRO A 42 -12.31 22.44 -14.65
CA PRO A 42 -11.05 22.78 -13.94
C PRO A 42 -11.06 22.71 -12.40
N GLU A 43 -12.13 22.25 -11.73
CA GLU A 43 -12.23 22.26 -10.26
C GLU A 43 -11.92 20.91 -9.56
N VAL A 44 -11.98 19.77 -10.26
CA VAL A 44 -11.82 18.44 -9.64
C VAL A 44 -10.34 18.07 -9.56
N THR A 45 -9.62 18.61 -8.56
CA THR A 45 -8.22 18.21 -8.32
C THR A 45 -8.12 16.94 -7.47
N PRO A 46 -7.05 16.16 -7.60
CA PRO A 46 -6.89 14.92 -6.84
C PRO A 46 -6.73 15.15 -5.32
N GLU A 47 -6.16 16.30 -4.93
CA GLU A 47 -6.06 16.76 -3.54
C GLU A 47 -7.44 17.16 -2.99
N ALA A 48 -8.29 17.76 -3.85
CA ALA A 48 -9.68 18.06 -3.53
C ALA A 48 -10.50 16.78 -3.31
N LEU A 49 -10.30 15.77 -4.16
CA LEU A 49 -10.88 14.44 -4.00
C LEU A 49 -10.38 13.73 -2.73
N ALA A 50 -9.07 13.75 -2.46
CA ALA A 50 -8.48 13.17 -1.25
C ALA A 50 -9.08 13.78 0.04
N THR A 51 -9.43 15.06 0.01
CA THR A 51 -10.10 15.76 1.13
C THR A 51 -11.60 15.44 1.24
N ALA A 52 -12.30 15.21 0.12
CA ALA A 52 -13.75 15.01 0.08
C ALA A 52 -14.16 13.52 0.21
N LEU A 53 -13.32 12.59 -0.23
CA LEU A 53 -13.61 11.15 -0.29
C LEU A 53 -13.92 10.51 1.07
N PRO A 54 -13.19 10.77 2.16
CA PRO A 54 -13.54 10.24 3.48
C PRO A 54 -14.94 10.68 3.95
N LEU A 55 -15.29 11.96 3.73
CA LEU A 55 -16.59 12.52 4.09
C LEU A 55 -17.73 11.91 3.25
N ALA A 56 -17.51 11.75 1.96
CA ALA A 56 -18.46 11.13 1.04
C ALA A 56 -18.71 9.66 1.40
N ALA A 57 -17.64 8.89 1.61
CA ALA A 57 -17.73 7.47 1.90
C ALA A 57 -18.40 7.20 3.26
N THR A 58 -18.09 7.97 4.32
CA THR A 58 -18.80 7.88 5.61
C THR A 58 -20.29 8.20 5.47
N ARG A 59 -20.66 9.28 4.75
CA ARG A 59 -22.07 9.64 4.50
C ARG A 59 -22.79 8.57 3.69
N TRP A 60 -22.13 7.99 2.70
CA TRP A 60 -22.69 6.93 1.86
C TRP A 60 -22.94 5.65 2.67
N LEU A 61 -21.96 5.17 3.46
CA LEU A 61 -22.13 4.04 4.37
C LEU A 61 -23.32 4.27 5.32
N ALA A 62 -23.40 5.45 5.95
CA ALA A 62 -24.45 5.77 6.92
C ALA A 62 -25.87 5.83 6.32
N SER A 63 -25.99 5.94 5.00
CA SER A 63 -27.29 6.05 4.30
C SER A 63 -27.67 4.82 3.48
N HIS A 64 -26.72 3.93 3.16
CA HIS A 64 -26.93 2.83 2.21
C HIS A 64 -26.33 1.48 2.62
N ALA A 65 -25.41 1.42 3.59
CA ALA A 65 -24.87 0.15 4.06
C ALA A 65 -25.76 -0.43 5.18
N ASP A 66 -26.48 -1.50 4.87
CA ASP A 66 -26.82 -2.51 5.87
C ASP A 66 -25.52 -2.88 6.64
N PRO A 67 -25.53 -2.94 7.99
CA PRO A 67 -24.41 -3.47 8.76
C PRO A 67 -23.79 -4.76 8.18
N SER A 68 -24.57 -5.62 7.50
CA SER A 68 -24.08 -6.83 6.84
C SER A 68 -23.17 -6.58 5.61
N SER A 69 -23.41 -5.50 4.84
CA SER A 69 -22.66 -5.19 3.60
C SER A 69 -21.45 -4.29 3.83
N ARG A 70 -21.36 -3.66 5.02
CA ARG A 70 -20.27 -2.76 5.42
C ARG A 70 -18.85 -3.33 5.20
N PRO A 71 -18.54 -4.61 5.51
CA PRO A 71 -17.20 -5.18 5.26
C PRO A 71 -16.85 -5.27 3.77
N LEU A 72 -17.83 -5.56 2.90
CA LEU A 72 -17.61 -5.63 1.46
C LEU A 72 -17.28 -4.24 0.90
N ALA A 73 -18.03 -3.21 1.31
CA ALA A 73 -17.77 -1.84 0.89
C ALA A 73 -16.35 -1.37 1.27
N LEU A 74 -15.89 -1.66 2.50
CA LEU A 74 -14.53 -1.33 2.94
C LEU A 74 -13.46 -2.07 2.11
N ARG A 75 -13.71 -3.31 1.70
CA ARG A 75 -12.78 -4.06 0.85
C ARG A 75 -12.73 -3.51 -0.59
N VAL A 76 -13.87 -3.14 -1.19
CA VAL A 76 -13.90 -2.47 -2.50
C VAL A 76 -13.11 -1.15 -2.44
N MET A 77 -13.25 -0.38 -1.36
CA MET A 77 -12.48 0.85 -1.16
C MET A 77 -10.97 0.60 -1.00
N ALA A 78 -10.56 -0.46 -0.30
CA ALA A 78 -9.15 -0.86 -0.24
C ALA A 78 -8.60 -1.30 -1.61
N THR A 79 -9.38 -2.03 -2.42
CA THR A 79 -9.02 -2.39 -3.80
C THR A 79 -8.87 -1.16 -4.69
N PHE A 80 -9.78 -0.18 -4.59
CA PHE A 80 -9.69 1.08 -5.31
C PHE A 80 -8.43 1.88 -4.95
N GLY A 81 -8.08 1.95 -3.66
CA GLY A 81 -6.81 2.53 -3.21
C GLY A 81 -5.59 1.84 -3.82
N ASN A 82 -5.61 0.51 -3.96
CA ASN A 82 -4.52 -0.25 -4.57
C ASN A 82 -4.39 0.02 -6.07
N ALA A 83 -5.51 0.05 -6.81
CA ALA A 83 -5.49 0.33 -8.24
C ALA A 83 -4.98 1.76 -8.56
N LEU A 84 -5.28 2.75 -7.69
CA LEU A 84 -4.65 4.08 -7.74
C LEU A 84 -3.13 4.02 -7.52
N GLN A 85 -2.69 3.22 -6.55
CA GLN A 85 -1.28 3.11 -6.17
C GLN A 85 -0.42 2.40 -7.22
N GLN A 86 -0.95 1.38 -7.89
CA GLN A 86 -0.25 0.62 -8.94
C GLN A 86 -0.18 1.36 -10.29
N GLY A 87 -0.94 2.44 -10.45
CA GLY A 87 -1.01 3.19 -11.71
C GLY A 87 -2.02 2.64 -12.73
N ASP A 88 -2.74 1.57 -12.39
CA ASP A 88 -3.84 0.99 -13.19
C ASP A 88 -4.90 2.03 -13.57
N LEU A 89 -5.05 3.03 -12.70
CA LEU A 89 -5.99 4.14 -12.78
C LEU A 89 -5.30 5.48 -13.11
N GLY A 90 -4.16 5.43 -13.81
CA GLY A 90 -3.33 6.59 -14.12
C GLY A 90 -2.25 6.86 -13.08
N HIS A 91 -1.22 7.62 -13.48
CA HIS A 91 0.03 7.76 -12.73
C HIS A 91 0.23 9.20 -12.26
N GLY A 92 0.62 9.40 -11.00
CA GLY A 92 0.99 10.72 -10.48
C GLY A 92 0.99 10.82 -8.95
N ALA A 93 1.57 11.92 -8.45
CA ALA A 93 1.56 12.27 -7.03
C ALA A 93 0.13 12.31 -6.46
N ALA A 94 -0.75 12.95 -7.22
CA ALA A 94 -2.20 12.97 -7.11
C ALA A 94 -2.85 11.63 -6.70
N GLN A 95 -2.55 10.56 -7.44
CA GLN A 95 -3.15 9.24 -7.22
C GLN A 95 -2.63 8.60 -5.93
N ILE A 96 -1.36 8.85 -5.56
CA ILE A 96 -0.79 8.40 -4.28
C ILE A 96 -1.46 9.13 -3.10
N GLU A 97 -1.69 10.45 -3.18
CA GLU A 97 -2.43 11.17 -2.14
C GLU A 97 -3.87 10.66 -1.97
N LEU A 98 -4.55 10.37 -3.09
CA LEU A 98 -5.91 9.81 -3.08
C LEU A 98 -5.95 8.38 -2.52
N ALA A 99 -4.95 7.54 -2.84
CA ALA A 99 -4.79 6.22 -2.24
C ALA A 99 -4.56 6.31 -0.72
N ILE A 100 -3.66 7.19 -0.27
CA ILE A 100 -3.38 7.45 1.16
C ILE A 100 -4.65 7.89 1.89
N ALA A 101 -5.44 8.82 1.33
CA ALA A 101 -6.71 9.24 1.92
C ALA A 101 -7.73 8.09 1.99
N THR A 102 -7.80 7.29 0.93
CA THR A 102 -8.68 6.11 0.85
C THR A 102 -8.34 5.08 1.93
N TYR A 103 -7.08 4.68 2.07
CA TYR A 103 -6.68 3.70 3.07
C TYR A 103 -6.82 4.22 4.51
N ASN A 104 -6.49 5.49 4.77
CA ASN A 104 -6.69 6.09 6.10
C ASN A 104 -8.17 6.07 6.50
N TRP A 105 -9.08 6.33 5.57
CA TRP A 105 -10.51 6.21 5.81
C TRP A 105 -10.94 4.75 6.05
N VAL A 106 -10.49 3.80 5.20
CA VAL A 106 -10.77 2.36 5.40
C VAL A 106 -10.27 1.89 6.79
N LEU A 107 -9.10 2.33 7.23
CA LEU A 107 -8.53 2.01 8.56
C LEU A 107 -9.24 2.71 9.72
N SER A 108 -10.04 3.75 9.48
CA SER A 108 -10.89 4.36 10.50
C SER A 108 -12.20 3.59 10.73
N GLU A 109 -12.60 2.76 9.76
CA GLU A 109 -13.82 1.94 9.80
C GLU A 109 -13.52 0.44 10.04
N LEU A 110 -12.34 -0.04 9.65
CA LEU A 110 -11.83 -1.39 9.96
C LEU A 110 -11.23 -1.43 11.38
N SER A 111 -11.48 -2.54 12.08
CA SER A 111 -10.81 -2.87 13.34
C SER A 111 -9.97 -4.13 13.21
N SER A 112 -8.78 -4.12 13.80
CA SER A 112 -7.93 -5.32 13.93
C SER A 112 -8.60 -6.44 14.76
N ALA A 113 -9.59 -6.11 15.60
CA ALA A 113 -10.34 -7.09 16.38
C ALA A 113 -11.40 -7.84 15.57
N THR A 114 -12.00 -7.21 14.54
CA THR A 114 -13.10 -7.78 13.75
C THR A 114 -12.64 -8.25 12.37
N SER A 115 -11.64 -7.60 11.80
CA SER A 115 -11.16 -7.80 10.42
C SER A 115 -9.63 -7.76 10.35
N PRO A 116 -8.91 -8.56 11.15
CA PRO A 116 -7.45 -8.47 11.31
C PRO A 116 -6.68 -8.55 9.98
N ILE A 117 -7.10 -9.42 9.07
CA ILE A 117 -6.42 -9.65 7.79
C ILE A 117 -6.61 -8.46 6.84
N ASP A 118 -7.84 -7.95 6.68
CA ASP A 118 -8.11 -6.78 5.85
C ASP A 118 -7.44 -5.52 6.43
N TRP A 119 -7.39 -5.38 7.76
CA TRP A 119 -6.70 -4.30 8.45
C TRP A 119 -5.18 -4.34 8.21
N ALA A 120 -4.53 -5.50 8.40
CA ALA A 120 -3.10 -5.66 8.11
C ALA A 120 -2.76 -5.47 6.62
N THR A 121 -3.64 -5.91 5.72
CA THR A 121 -3.49 -5.70 4.27
C THR A 121 -3.58 -4.22 3.91
N THR A 122 -4.56 -3.51 4.48
CA THR A 122 -4.73 -2.07 4.26
C THR A 122 -3.55 -1.27 4.82
N LEU A 123 -2.98 -1.68 5.96
CA LEU A 123 -1.75 -1.09 6.50
C LEU A 123 -0.53 -1.32 5.59
N ASN A 124 -0.35 -2.53 5.05
CA ASN A 124 0.72 -2.82 4.08
C ASN A 124 0.61 -1.93 2.84
N ASN A 125 -0.61 -1.73 2.34
CA ASN A 125 -0.86 -0.89 1.19
C ASN A 125 -0.59 0.59 1.51
N LEU A 126 -1.11 1.11 2.63
CA LEU A 126 -0.83 2.48 3.08
C LEU A 126 0.67 2.72 3.31
N ALA A 127 1.40 1.76 3.89
CA ALA A 127 2.84 1.83 4.05
C ALA A 127 3.57 1.92 2.70
N THR A 128 3.11 1.14 1.71
CA THR A 128 3.66 1.16 0.34
C THR A 128 3.39 2.50 -0.35
N ALA A 129 2.18 3.05 -0.19
CA ALA A 129 1.85 4.38 -0.69
C ALA A 129 2.72 5.48 -0.05
N TYR A 130 2.96 5.44 1.27
CA TYR A 130 3.90 6.36 1.94
C TYR A 130 5.34 6.21 1.44
N ARG A 131 5.84 4.98 1.29
CA ARG A 131 7.20 4.71 0.77
C ARG A 131 7.41 5.28 -0.63
N HIS A 132 6.37 5.30 -1.47
CA HIS A 132 6.41 5.87 -2.82
C HIS A 132 5.83 7.29 -2.92
N ARG A 133 5.52 7.94 -1.80
CA ARG A 133 4.88 9.26 -1.78
C ARG A 133 5.85 10.37 -2.21
N PRO A 134 5.58 11.06 -3.33
CA PRO A 134 6.47 12.11 -3.83
C PRO A 134 6.24 13.46 -3.13
N MET A 135 5.12 13.64 -2.41
CA MET A 135 4.83 14.85 -1.64
C MET A 135 5.31 14.74 -0.20
N GLY A 136 5.61 15.88 0.43
CA GLY A 136 6.11 15.95 1.82
C GLY A 136 7.61 15.70 1.93
N ASN A 137 8.09 15.47 3.15
CA ASN A 137 9.48 15.11 3.41
C ASN A 137 9.68 13.61 3.15
N PRO A 138 10.58 13.20 2.23
CA PRO A 138 10.81 11.78 1.93
C PRO A 138 11.25 10.96 3.15
N ALA A 139 12.02 11.55 4.07
CA ALA A 139 12.50 10.84 5.26
C ALA A 139 11.35 10.55 6.24
N ASP A 140 10.47 11.52 6.48
CA ASP A 140 9.29 11.37 7.34
C ASP A 140 8.27 10.37 6.72
N ASN A 141 8.11 10.40 5.39
CA ASN A 141 7.29 9.43 4.65
C ASN A 141 7.81 7.99 4.87
N LEU A 142 9.14 7.78 4.87
CA LEU A 142 9.76 6.47 5.09
C LEU A 142 9.62 5.98 6.54
N GLU A 143 9.78 6.85 7.55
CA GLU A 143 9.50 6.47 8.94
C GLU A 143 8.03 6.08 9.15
N GLN A 144 7.10 6.79 8.50
CA GLN A 144 5.69 6.46 8.54
C GLN A 144 5.41 5.11 7.85
N ALA A 145 6.04 4.81 6.71
CA ALA A 145 5.95 3.50 6.07
C ALA A 145 6.48 2.36 6.98
N ILE A 146 7.65 2.54 7.59
CA ILE A 146 8.24 1.60 8.55
C ILE A 146 7.27 1.32 9.70
N LYS A 147 6.71 2.37 10.32
CA LYS A 147 5.74 2.28 11.42
C LYS A 147 4.46 1.53 11.03
N LEU A 148 3.99 1.70 9.80
CA LEU A 148 2.78 1.04 9.29
C LEU A 148 3.01 -0.45 8.98
N TYR A 149 4.14 -0.81 8.35
CA TYR A 149 4.50 -2.23 8.18
C TYR A 149 4.70 -2.94 9.53
N GLN A 150 5.30 -2.26 10.52
CA GLN A 150 5.42 -2.80 11.89
C GLN A 150 4.05 -3.03 12.55
N GLN A 151 3.06 -2.16 12.33
CA GLN A 151 1.69 -2.38 12.80
C GLN A 151 1.01 -3.56 12.08
N ALA A 152 1.24 -3.72 10.77
CA ALA A 152 0.72 -4.87 10.03
C ALA A 152 1.32 -6.20 10.54
N LEU A 153 2.60 -6.21 10.93
CA LEU A 153 3.28 -7.36 11.53
C LEU A 153 2.77 -7.74 12.93
N ALA A 154 2.09 -6.83 13.63
CA ALA A 154 1.45 -7.14 14.91
C ALA A 154 0.22 -8.06 14.76
N VAL A 155 -0.33 -8.20 13.54
CA VAL A 155 -1.36 -9.18 13.24
C VAL A 155 -0.72 -10.53 12.88
N PRO A 156 -0.95 -11.60 13.68
CA PRO A 156 -0.37 -12.91 13.42
C PRO A 156 -1.07 -13.59 12.25
N SER A 157 -0.51 -13.42 11.05
CA SER A 157 -1.05 -13.99 9.81
C SER A 157 0.07 -14.52 8.91
N PRO A 158 0.08 -15.83 8.56
CA PRO A 158 1.04 -16.40 7.62
C PRO A 158 0.95 -15.81 6.20
N THR A 159 -0.20 -15.23 5.80
CA THR A 159 -0.40 -14.68 4.45
C THR A 159 0.06 -13.23 4.33
N THR A 160 -0.15 -12.39 5.35
CA THR A 160 0.27 -10.98 5.31
C THR A 160 1.69 -10.76 5.83
N ARG A 161 2.18 -11.61 6.74
CA ARG A 161 3.53 -11.48 7.34
C ARG A 161 4.66 -11.39 6.29
N PRO A 162 4.73 -12.25 5.24
CA PRO A 162 5.76 -12.10 4.22
C PRO A 162 5.72 -10.77 3.47
N VAL A 163 4.52 -10.27 3.16
CA VAL A 163 4.29 -8.98 2.50
C VAL A 163 4.78 -7.84 3.40
N SER A 164 4.38 -7.84 4.67
CA SER A 164 4.80 -6.83 5.65
C SER A 164 6.31 -6.83 5.91
N LEU A 165 6.95 -8.00 6.01
CA LEU A 165 8.40 -8.11 6.17
C LEU A 165 9.14 -7.59 4.92
N THR A 166 8.68 -7.97 3.72
CA THR A 166 9.29 -7.53 2.45
C THR A 166 9.20 -6.01 2.29
N GLY A 167 8.03 -5.42 2.57
CA GLY A 167 7.83 -3.98 2.55
C GLY A 167 8.64 -3.23 3.60
N LEU A 168 8.71 -3.76 4.83
CA LEU A 168 9.53 -3.19 5.91
C LEU A 168 11.02 -3.22 5.56
N ALA A 169 11.51 -4.31 4.99
CA ALA A 169 12.90 -4.44 4.55
C ALA A 169 13.23 -3.44 3.43
N ALA A 170 12.33 -3.25 2.46
CA ALA A 170 12.47 -2.25 1.42
C ALA A 170 12.48 -0.82 2.01
N ALA A 171 11.58 -0.53 2.95
CA ALA A 171 11.54 0.76 3.63
C ALA A 171 12.79 1.02 4.49
N TYR A 172 13.41 0.00 5.10
CA TYR A 172 14.71 0.12 5.76
C TYR A 172 15.85 0.38 4.76
N ARG A 173 15.87 -0.30 3.60
CA ARG A 173 16.90 -0.07 2.57
C ARG A 173 16.84 1.35 2.01
N ASP A 174 15.63 1.88 1.84
CA ASP A 174 15.41 3.23 1.30
C ASP A 174 15.54 4.34 2.39
N ARG A 175 15.71 3.96 3.67
CA ARG A 175 15.61 4.85 4.85
C ARG A 175 16.72 5.90 4.93
N ILE A 176 16.31 7.17 5.00
CA ILE A 176 17.20 8.34 5.05
C ILE A 176 17.73 8.64 6.46
N TYR A 177 16.95 8.42 7.52
CA TYR A 177 17.38 8.70 8.89
C TYR A 177 18.20 7.56 9.51
N GLY A 178 19.24 7.91 10.28
CA GLY A 178 20.16 6.95 10.91
C GLY A 178 21.41 6.69 10.07
N ASP A 179 22.22 5.71 10.49
CA ASP A 179 23.37 5.26 9.70
C ASP A 179 22.90 4.41 8.50
N PRO A 180 23.33 4.70 7.26
CA PRO A 180 22.90 3.93 6.09
C PRO A 180 23.30 2.46 6.13
N SER A 181 24.42 2.11 6.79
CA SER A 181 24.84 0.71 6.88
C SER A 181 24.05 -0.05 7.95
N ASP A 182 23.71 0.58 9.08
CA ASP A 182 22.75 0.01 10.05
C ASP A 182 21.37 -0.22 9.44
N ASN A 183 20.90 0.74 8.63
CA ASN A 183 19.63 0.64 7.91
C ASN A 183 19.64 -0.54 6.91
N LEU A 184 20.74 -0.72 6.18
CA LEU A 184 20.91 -1.82 5.23
C LEU A 184 21.08 -3.20 5.92
N ASP A 185 21.84 -3.28 7.02
CA ASP A 185 21.95 -4.49 7.85
C ASP A 185 20.57 -4.91 8.39
N ARG A 186 19.72 -3.95 8.79
CA ARG A 186 18.32 -4.21 9.18
C ARG A 186 17.45 -4.66 8.00
N ALA A 187 17.64 -4.09 6.82
CA ALA A 187 16.92 -4.51 5.61
C ALA A 187 17.22 -5.98 5.27
N ILE A 188 18.50 -6.37 5.24
CA ILE A 188 18.97 -7.74 5.02
C ILE A 188 18.32 -8.70 6.03
N ALA A 189 18.48 -8.44 7.33
CA ALA A 189 17.90 -9.28 8.38
C ALA A 189 16.36 -9.36 8.35
N THR A 190 15.68 -8.38 7.76
CA THR A 190 14.22 -8.38 7.58
C THR A 190 13.80 -9.14 6.32
N TYR A 191 14.57 -9.07 5.23
CA TYR A 191 14.37 -9.91 4.03
C TYR A 191 14.62 -11.40 4.32
N GLU A 192 15.63 -11.74 5.12
CA GLU A 192 15.85 -13.13 5.58
C GLU A 192 14.66 -13.67 6.38
N GLN A 193 14.08 -12.84 7.26
CA GLN A 193 12.82 -13.17 7.94
C GLN A 193 11.65 -13.33 6.96
N ALA A 194 11.58 -12.51 5.90
CA ALA A 194 10.55 -12.65 4.87
C ALA A 194 10.70 -14.00 4.13
N LEU A 195 11.92 -14.38 3.74
CA LEU A 195 12.19 -15.67 3.09
C LEU A 195 11.85 -16.87 3.99
N SER A 196 12.20 -16.82 5.27
CA SER A 196 11.84 -17.91 6.20
C SER A 196 10.33 -18.05 6.43
N ALA A 197 9.53 -17.01 6.13
CA ALA A 197 8.07 -17.04 6.17
C ALA A 197 7.42 -17.47 4.85
N ILE A 198 8.18 -17.64 3.75
CA ILE A 198 7.67 -18.06 2.44
C ILE A 198 8.11 -19.49 2.13
N SER A 199 7.14 -20.39 1.88
CA SER A 199 7.46 -21.70 1.31
C SER A 199 7.84 -21.55 -0.18
N PRO A 200 9.08 -21.90 -0.59
CA PRO A 200 9.52 -21.77 -1.98
C PRO A 200 8.71 -22.63 -2.95
N HIS A 201 8.10 -23.73 -2.46
CA HIS A 201 7.27 -24.61 -3.27
C HIS A 201 5.82 -24.14 -3.38
N ALA A 202 5.30 -23.44 -2.37
CA ALA A 202 3.91 -22.95 -2.38
C ALA A 202 3.78 -21.57 -3.06
N LEU A 203 4.81 -20.72 -2.95
CA LEU A 203 4.81 -19.34 -3.45
C LEU A 203 6.13 -19.01 -4.17
N PRO A 204 6.51 -19.74 -5.23
CA PRO A 204 7.83 -19.59 -5.89
C PRO A 204 8.09 -18.17 -6.40
N ALA A 205 7.07 -17.49 -6.94
CA ALA A 205 7.22 -16.11 -7.44
C ALA A 205 7.50 -15.10 -6.31
N ALA A 206 6.81 -15.21 -5.17
CA ALA A 206 7.07 -14.35 -4.02
C ALA A 206 8.44 -14.65 -3.40
N TRP A 207 8.82 -15.93 -3.33
CA TRP A 207 10.14 -16.35 -2.86
C TRP A 207 11.26 -15.78 -3.73
N ALA A 208 11.15 -15.90 -5.07
CA ALA A 208 12.09 -15.34 -6.04
C ALA A 208 12.22 -13.81 -5.92
N MET A 209 11.10 -13.09 -5.81
CA MET A 209 11.08 -11.63 -5.65
C MET A 209 11.84 -11.19 -4.39
N VAL A 210 11.62 -11.84 -3.25
CA VAL A 210 12.34 -11.51 -2.00
C VAL A 210 13.82 -11.86 -2.10
N ASN A 211 14.19 -12.96 -2.77
CA ASN A 211 15.59 -13.29 -3.05
C ASN A 211 16.28 -12.21 -3.90
N GLN A 212 15.61 -11.71 -4.94
CA GLN A 212 16.13 -10.62 -5.78
C GLN A 212 16.40 -9.35 -4.95
N HIS A 213 15.50 -8.99 -4.04
CA HIS A 213 15.69 -7.85 -3.14
C HIS A 213 16.81 -8.07 -2.11
N LEU A 214 16.93 -9.27 -1.55
CA LEU A 214 18.00 -9.63 -0.62
C LEU A 214 19.37 -9.61 -1.31
N ALA A 215 19.48 -10.16 -2.52
CA ALA A 215 20.71 -10.14 -3.30
C ALA A 215 21.14 -8.70 -3.66
N ALA A 216 20.19 -7.82 -3.99
CA ALA A 216 20.47 -6.40 -4.19
C ALA A 216 20.98 -5.72 -2.90
N ALA A 217 20.33 -5.99 -1.76
CA ALA A 217 20.75 -5.45 -0.47
C ALA A 217 22.16 -5.92 -0.04
N TYR A 218 22.52 -7.18 -0.31
CA TYR A 218 23.89 -7.67 -0.13
C TYR A 218 24.90 -7.02 -1.08
N GLY A 219 24.52 -6.76 -2.34
CA GLY A 219 25.34 -6.03 -3.30
C GLY A 219 25.65 -4.58 -2.89
N ASP A 220 24.69 -3.92 -2.25
CA ASP A 220 24.82 -2.56 -1.70
C ASP A 220 25.68 -2.53 -0.40
N ARG A 221 25.94 -3.69 0.23
CA ARG A 221 26.49 -3.77 1.60
C ARG A 221 28.00 -3.51 1.66
N GLN A 222 28.35 -2.38 2.27
CA GLN A 222 29.75 -1.95 2.45
C GLN A 222 30.45 -2.57 3.67
N ARG A 223 29.69 -3.06 4.66
CA ARG A 223 30.23 -3.73 5.85
C ARG A 223 30.43 -5.23 5.63
N GLY A 224 31.39 -5.79 6.36
CA GLY A 224 31.81 -7.19 6.19
C GLY A 224 32.78 -7.36 5.02
N ASP A 225 33.12 -8.61 4.70
CA ASP A 225 33.92 -8.91 3.53
C ASP A 225 33.05 -8.84 2.26
N ARG A 226 33.52 -8.06 1.28
CA ARG A 226 32.89 -7.92 -0.04
C ARG A 226 32.75 -9.27 -0.76
N GLN A 227 33.71 -10.18 -0.59
CA GLN A 227 33.62 -11.51 -1.19
C GLN A 227 32.47 -12.31 -0.57
N HIS A 228 32.37 -12.36 0.76
CA HIS A 228 31.25 -13.02 1.46
C HIS A 228 29.89 -12.40 1.10
N ASN A 229 29.78 -11.07 0.98
CA ASN A 229 28.52 -10.42 0.57
C ASN A 229 28.14 -10.78 -0.89
N VAL A 230 29.11 -10.87 -1.80
CA VAL A 230 28.90 -11.31 -3.18
C VAL A 230 28.55 -12.80 -3.26
N GLU A 231 29.21 -13.66 -2.48
CA GLU A 231 28.89 -15.09 -2.38
C GLU A 231 27.49 -15.33 -1.83
N ALA A 232 27.06 -14.57 -0.81
CA ALA A 232 25.69 -14.59 -0.29
C ALA A 232 24.68 -14.18 -1.37
N ALA A 233 24.91 -13.05 -2.06
CA ALA A 233 24.05 -12.60 -3.15
C ALA A 233 23.95 -13.62 -4.31
N ILE A 234 25.07 -14.28 -4.65
CA ILE A 234 25.13 -15.34 -5.66
C ILE A 234 24.35 -16.58 -5.20
N GLN A 235 24.49 -17.03 -3.95
CA GLN A 235 23.72 -18.17 -3.43
C GLN A 235 22.21 -17.88 -3.46
N THR A 236 21.80 -16.70 -2.99
CA THR A 236 20.41 -16.21 -3.04
C THR A 236 19.86 -16.24 -4.48
N TYR A 237 20.65 -15.82 -5.46
CA TYR A 237 20.28 -15.85 -6.88
C TYR A 237 20.23 -17.28 -7.47
N GLN A 238 21.22 -18.12 -7.14
CA GLN A 238 21.32 -19.50 -7.64
C GLN A 238 20.20 -20.41 -7.10
N GLN A 239 19.81 -20.25 -5.83
CA GLN A 239 18.68 -20.99 -5.26
C GLN A 239 17.35 -20.67 -5.97
N THR A 240 17.24 -19.48 -6.57
CA THR A 240 16.07 -19.07 -7.38
C THR A 240 16.06 -19.77 -8.75
N TYR A 241 17.22 -20.00 -9.35
CA TYR A 241 17.35 -20.50 -10.73
C TYR A 241 17.48 -22.03 -10.87
N GLN A 242 17.87 -22.75 -9.81
CA GLN A 242 18.08 -24.21 -9.86
C GLN A 242 16.81 -25.05 -9.58
N ARG A 243 15.63 -24.45 -9.50
CA ARG A 243 14.37 -25.13 -9.11
C ARG A 243 13.12 -24.77 -9.93
N THR A 244 13.32 -24.12 -11.08
CA THR A 244 12.32 -24.02 -12.17
C THR A 244 12.52 -25.16 -13.16
#